data_AF-A0A1N7JMK6-F1
#
_entry.id   AF-A0A1N7JMK6-F1
#
_cell.length_a   1.000
_cell.length_b   1.000
_cell.length_c   1.000
_cell.angle_alpha   90.00
_cell.angle_beta   90.00
_cell.angle_gamma   90.00
#
_symmetry.space_group_name_H-M   'P 1'
#
loop_
_entity.id
_entity.type
_entity.pdbx_description
1 polymer ?
#
loop_
_entity_poly.entity_id
_entity_poly.type
_entity_poly.pdbx_seq_one_letter_code
_entity_poly.pdbx_strand_id
1 'polypeptide(L)'
;MKNALRKLFAPILNIFENSKDEYVYKASHRTILIAVGSLFLVLSGAGGWVAVQAGQAGGAFPAIIFGLIGLVCLIVGFLGNDKAVANIWKNR
;
A
#
# COMPACT_ATOMS: atom_id res chain seq x y z
N MET A 1 -17.37 -9.86 -5.32
CA MET A 1 -16.50 -8.80 -5.88
C MET A 1 -15.08 -8.78 -5.30
N LYS A 2 -14.88 -8.91 -3.97
CA LYS A 2 -13.53 -8.99 -3.37
C LYS A 2 -12.64 -10.09 -3.96
N ASN A 3 -13.19 -11.26 -4.29
CA ASN A 3 -12.41 -12.36 -4.89
C ASN A 3 -11.86 -12.02 -6.29
N ALA A 4 -12.56 -11.22 -7.09
CA ALA A 4 -12.08 -10.80 -8.40
C ALA A 4 -10.91 -9.81 -8.27
N LEU A 5 -11.03 -8.83 -7.38
CA LEU A 5 -9.95 -7.88 -7.07
C LEU A 5 -8.74 -8.56 -6.41
N ARG A 6 -8.96 -9.54 -5.53
CA ARG A 6 -7.88 -10.38 -4.97
C ARG A 6 -7.15 -11.16 -6.06
N LYS A 7 -7.87 -11.66 -7.07
CA LYS A 7 -7.26 -12.39 -8.19
C LYS A 7 -6.43 -11.45 -9.10
N LEU A 8 -6.89 -10.21 -9.30
CA LEU A 8 -6.16 -9.20 -10.05
C LEU A 8 -4.86 -8.78 -9.34
N PHE A 9 -4.91 -8.59 -8.02
CA PHE A 9 -3.75 -8.20 -7.21
C PHE A 9 -3.01 -9.40 -6.59
N ALA A 10 -3.31 -10.62 -7.02
CA ALA A 10 -2.69 -11.85 -6.56
C ALA A 10 -1.16 -11.83 -6.56
N PRO A 11 -0.43 -11.27 -7.56
CA PRO A 11 1.03 -11.24 -7.50
C PRO A 11 1.55 -10.43 -6.32
N ILE A 12 0.90 -9.31 -5.97
CA ILE A 12 1.27 -8.47 -4.83
C ILE A 12 0.87 -9.18 -3.54
N LEU A 13 -0.36 -9.68 -3.45
CA LEU A 13 -0.85 -10.37 -2.25
C LEU A 13 -0.04 -11.63 -1.94
N ASN A 14 0.29 -12.46 -2.94
CA ASN A 14 1.03 -13.70 -2.74
C ASN A 14 2.43 -13.48 -2.18
N ILE A 15 3.11 -12.38 -2.54
CA ILE A 15 4.43 -12.03 -1.97
C ILE A 15 4.31 -11.87 -0.45
N PHE A 16 3.25 -11.22 0.02
CA PHE A 16 3.03 -10.97 1.44
C PHE A 16 2.28 -12.11 2.14
N GLU A 17 1.56 -12.99 1.46
CA GLU A 17 0.80 -14.08 2.08
C GLU A 17 1.60 -15.40 2.21
N ASN A 18 2.56 -15.65 1.32
CA ASN A 18 3.35 -16.88 1.29
C ASN A 18 4.59 -16.89 2.21
N SER A 19 4.75 -15.92 3.13
CA SER A 19 5.86 -16.00 4.09
C SER A 19 5.73 -17.26 4.96
N LYS A 20 6.84 -17.92 5.30
CA LYS A 20 6.83 -19.07 6.24
C LYS A 20 7.01 -18.62 7.69
N ASP A 21 7.08 -17.32 7.93
CA ASP A 21 7.35 -16.74 9.24
C ASP A 21 6.10 -16.83 10.15
N GLU A 22 6.34 -17.11 11.42
CA GLU A 22 5.35 -16.91 12.49
C GLU A 22 4.93 -15.43 12.52
N TYR A 23 3.63 -15.16 12.65
CA TYR A 23 3.13 -13.78 12.61
C TYR A 23 2.27 -13.47 13.83
N VAL A 24 2.54 -12.34 14.47
CA VAL A 24 1.67 -11.78 15.51
C VAL A 24 0.82 -10.67 14.90
N TYR A 25 -0.45 -10.97 14.68
CA TYR A 25 -1.42 -10.01 14.14
C TYR A 25 -2.04 -9.13 15.21
N LYS A 26 -2.12 -7.83 14.92
CA LYS A 26 -2.96 -6.86 15.64
C LYS A 26 -3.85 -6.13 14.65
N ALA A 27 -5.14 -6.01 14.98
CA ALA A 27 -6.10 -5.30 14.14
C ALA A 27 -5.70 -3.82 13.88
N SER A 28 -4.99 -3.18 14.83
CA SER A 28 -4.45 -1.84 14.66
C SER A 28 -3.47 -1.72 13.48
N HIS A 29 -2.70 -2.76 13.18
CA HIS A 29 -1.74 -2.77 12.07
C HIS A 29 -2.44 -2.58 10.73
N ARG A 30 -3.66 -3.12 10.59
CA ARG A 30 -4.46 -2.96 9.38
C ARG A 30 -4.97 -1.53 9.25
N THR A 31 -5.47 -0.95 10.33
CA THR A 31 -5.97 0.43 10.32
C THR A 31 -4.85 1.42 10.02
N ILE A 32 -3.68 1.25 10.63
CA ILE A 32 -2.51 2.12 10.38
C ILE A 32 -2.03 1.94 8.94
N LEU A 33 -2.00 0.71 8.41
CA LEU A 33 -1.60 0.45 7.02
C LEU A 33 -2.52 1.18 6.02
N ILE A 34 -3.83 1.17 6.27
CA ILE A 34 -4.80 1.90 5.44
C ILE A 34 -4.61 3.42 5.59
N ALA A 35 -4.41 3.92 6.82
CA ALA A 35 -4.20 5.33 7.08
C ALA A 35 -2.92 5.87 6.44
N VAL A 36 -1.82 5.13 6.51
CA VAL A 36 -0.55 5.50 5.87
C VAL A 36 -0.68 5.42 4.34
N GLY A 37 -1.35 4.38 3.83
CA GLY A 37 -1.59 4.23 2.40
C GLY A 37 -2.43 5.37 1.82
N SER A 38 -3.48 5.79 2.52
CA SER A 38 -4.30 6.94 2.10
C SER A 38 -3.51 8.25 2.18
N LEU A 39 -2.71 8.44 3.24
CA LEU A 39 -1.84 9.61 3.37
C LEU A 39 -0.88 9.71 2.19
N PHE A 40 -0.19 8.62 1.82
CA PHE A 40 0.71 8.63 0.67
C PHE A 40 0.01 8.86 -0.66
N LEU A 41 -1.23 8.40 -0.84
CA LEU A 41 -2.01 8.76 -2.03
C LEU A 41 -2.37 10.24 -2.06
N VAL A 42 -2.72 10.84 -0.92
CA VAL A 42 -2.99 12.29 -0.83
C VAL A 42 -1.72 13.08 -1.15
N LEU A 43 -0.57 12.70 -0.58
CA LEU A 43 0.71 13.34 -0.89
C LEU A 43 1.10 13.19 -2.37
N SER A 44 0.90 12.00 -2.94
CA SER A 44 1.15 11.73 -4.35
C SER A 44 0.27 12.58 -5.26
N GLY A 45 -1.04 12.63 -4.98
CA GLY A 45 -2.01 13.41 -5.76
C GLY A 45 -1.79 14.91 -5.64
N ALA A 46 -1.73 15.44 -4.42
CA ALA A 46 -1.53 16.86 -4.18
C ALA A 46 -0.13 17.33 -4.62
N GLY A 47 0.91 16.56 -4.30
CA GLY A 47 2.28 16.86 -4.71
C GLY A 47 2.46 16.78 -6.22
N GLY A 48 1.88 15.78 -6.88
CA GLY A 48 1.88 15.66 -8.34
C GLY A 48 1.14 16.81 -9.01
N TRP A 49 -0.04 17.20 -8.48
CA TRP A 49 -0.81 18.33 -8.98
C TRP A 49 -0.01 19.64 -8.93
N VAL A 50 0.62 19.93 -7.79
CA VAL A 50 1.46 21.13 -7.62
C VAL A 50 2.68 21.08 -8.54
N ALA A 51 3.31 19.91 -8.70
CA ALA A 51 4.46 19.73 -9.58
C ALA A 51 4.12 20.02 -11.06
N VAL A 52 2.96 19.55 -11.52
CA VAL A 52 2.46 19.82 -12.87
C VAL A 52 2.21 21.32 -13.06
N GLN A 53 1.54 21.97 -12.11
CA GLN A 53 1.29 23.42 -12.15
C GLN A 53 2.60 24.24 -12.15
N ALA A 54 3.64 23.76 -11.45
CA ALA A 54 4.94 24.41 -11.40
C ALA A 54 5.82 24.14 -12.64
N GLY A 55 5.35 23.33 -13.60
CA GLY A 55 6.14 22.92 -14.77
C GLY A 55 7.36 22.06 -14.40
N GLN A 56 7.39 21.49 -13.20
CA GLN A 56 8.51 20.74 -12.66
C GLN A 56 8.29 19.24 -12.92
N ALA A 57 8.70 18.76 -14.09
CA ALA A 57 8.66 17.33 -14.41
C ALA A 57 9.41 16.47 -13.38
N GLY A 58 10.46 17.01 -12.74
CA GLY A 58 11.19 16.34 -11.66
C GLY A 58 10.33 16.03 -10.43
N GLY A 59 9.28 16.80 -10.17
CA GLY A 59 8.33 16.55 -9.07
C GLY A 59 7.40 15.35 -9.31
N ALA A 60 7.34 14.83 -10.53
CA ALA A 60 6.58 13.63 -10.84
C ALA A 60 7.20 12.36 -10.22
N PHE A 61 8.53 12.32 -10.07
CA PHE A 61 9.21 11.13 -9.57
C PHE A 61 8.83 10.77 -8.12
N PRO A 62 8.92 11.70 -7.14
CA PRO A 62 8.44 11.43 -5.79
C PRO A 62 6.94 11.10 -5.75
N ALA A 63 6.14 11.82 -6.54
CA ALA A 63 4.69 11.60 -6.60
C ALA A 63 4.37 10.16 -7.06
N ILE A 64 5.05 9.65 -8.08
CA ILE A 64 4.87 8.28 -8.57
C ILE A 64 5.27 7.26 -7.49
N ILE A 65 6.42 7.45 -6.83
CA ILE A 65 6.89 6.51 -5.80
C ILE A 65 5.92 6.47 -4.61
N PHE A 66 5.54 7.62 -4.06
CA PHE A 66 4.55 7.66 -2.97
C PHE A 66 3.21 7.07 -3.40
N GLY A 67 2.81 7.31 -4.66
CA GLY A 67 1.60 6.74 -5.24
C GLY A 67 1.64 5.21 -5.27
N LEU A 68 2.72 4.63 -5.79
CA LEU A 68 2.90 3.18 -5.87
C LEU A 68 2.92 2.53 -4.47
N ILE A 69 3.66 3.12 -3.53
CA ILE A 69 3.73 2.62 -2.15
C ILE A 69 2.35 2.71 -1.48
N GLY A 70 1.67 3.85 -1.58
CA GLY A 70 0.34 4.04 -1.03
C GLY A 70 -0.68 3.05 -1.61
N LEU A 71 -0.60 2.78 -2.92
CA LEU A 71 -1.44 1.82 -3.60
C LEU A 71 -1.19 0.39 -3.08
N VAL A 72 0.07 -0.02 -2.91
CA VAL A 72 0.42 -1.32 -2.31
C VAL A 72 -0.11 -1.43 -0.87
N CYS A 73 0.05 -0.38 -0.05
CA CYS A 73 -0.48 -0.35 1.31
C CYS A 73 -2.00 -0.50 1.35
N LEU A 74 -2.73 0.17 0.44
CA LEU A 74 -4.19 0.04 0.37
C LEU A 74 -4.64 -1.31 -0.16
N ILE A 75 -3.96 -1.88 -1.17
CA ILE A 75 -4.25 -3.23 -1.65
C ILE A 75 -4.10 -4.22 -0.50
N VAL A 76 -2.97 -4.19 0.21
CA VAL A 76 -2.73 -5.15 1.30
C VAL A 76 -3.64 -4.87 2.50
N GLY A 77 -3.92 -3.61 2.81
CA GLY A 77 -4.84 -3.24 3.90
C GLY A 77 -6.30 -3.63 3.65
N PHE A 78 -6.82 -3.41 2.43
CA PHE A 78 -8.22 -3.72 2.12
C PHE A 78 -8.44 -5.17 1.67
N LEU A 79 -7.53 -5.73 0.88
CA LEU A 79 -7.65 -7.05 0.27
C LEU A 79 -6.79 -8.11 0.94
N GLY A 80 -5.64 -7.77 1.53
CA GLY A 80 -4.73 -8.72 2.16
C GLY A 80 -5.38 -9.48 3.32
N ASN A 81 -4.91 -10.70 3.56
CA ASN A 81 -5.24 -11.42 4.79
C ASN A 81 -4.43 -10.88 5.99
N ASP A 82 -4.80 -11.27 7.21
CA ASP A 82 -4.14 -10.83 8.44
C ASP A 82 -2.62 -11.09 8.43
N LYS A 83 -2.21 -12.20 7.80
CA LYS A 83 -0.81 -12.55 7.55
C LYS A 83 -0.09 -11.57 6.62
N ALA A 84 -0.75 -11.13 5.54
CA ALA A 84 -0.18 -10.15 4.62
C ALA A 84 0.09 -8.81 5.32
N VAL A 85 -0.86 -8.38 6.15
CA VAL A 85 -0.74 -7.18 6.97
C VAL A 85 0.41 -7.35 7.97
N ALA A 86 0.48 -8.47 8.70
CA ALA A 86 1.54 -8.71 9.68
C ALA A 86 2.95 -8.76 9.05
N ASN A 87 3.08 -9.35 7.86
CA ASN A 87 4.35 -9.41 7.14
C ASN A 87 4.87 -8.04 6.70
N ILE A 88 3.99 -7.11 6.31
CA ILE A 88 4.40 -5.73 6.01
C ILE A 88 5.07 -5.09 7.23
N TRP A 89 4.53 -5.35 8.41
CA TRP A 89 5.07 -4.80 9.66
C TRP A 89 6.28 -5.58 10.20
N LYS A 90 6.66 -6.71 9.57
CA LYS A 90 7.70 -7.64 10.06
C LYS A 90 7.59 -7.93 11.56
N ASN A 91 6.37 -7.98 12.07
CA ASN A 91 6.12 -8.22 13.49
C ASN A 91 6.29 -9.72 13.75
N ARG A 92 7.49 -10.08 14.20
CA ARG A 92 7.87 -11.43 14.64
C ARG A 92 7.55 -11.60 16.11
#